data_AF-A0A953F376-F1
#
_entry.id   AF-A0A953F376-F1
#
_cell.length_a   1.000
_cell.length_b   1.000
_cell.length_c   1.000
_cell.angle_alpha   90.00
_cell.angle_beta   90.00
_cell.angle_gamma   90.00
#
_symmetry.space_group_name_H-M   'P 1'
#
loop_
_entity.id
_entity.type
_entity.pdbx_description
1 polymer ?
#
loop_
_entity_poly.entity_id
_entity_poly.type
_entity_poly.pdbx_seq_one_letter_code
_entity_poly.pdbx_strand_id
1 'polypeptide(L)'
;MKKRSRLLLFVPLLLSIALISCRKDRVLEDGSARLDFSNDTIIFDTLFTTVGSTTRQLKVYNNNRGKLKIDRIYLAGAAGNMFRMNVDGVPGTSFSDIEIEAGDSMYIFIEVTLDPNSASTPMLVTDSILFVSNGNVQDVDLVAWGQDAYFHTPPSGATSPFFELPCNDVWTNDKPHVIYGYPVVDSACLLTIQPGTKIYSHVNSALVVYNSGKLQAIGTPGSKIIFQGDRLEPDYDSLPGQWSGIIFLEAGPSALEDCEIRNASVGIRVESITGHIDPITMNYLRIENMSNFGVWNNVAGDMSMTNCMVNNCGQYAFLCTGGGFVHINHCTFANYWSINDRGVPAFGMANFFYDNSGATVLVDLQAEVSNSIIYGNKDNEFVVNMNPGALGDHVFNTCYIKSDQDLSNTSHYISVVKNVFPIFVDANNQDYHLGSNSPCRDNGNVLFRIDFDLDHASRDVIPDIGCFEFH
;
A
#
# COMPACT_ATOMS: atom_id res chain seq x y z
N MET A 1 -18.79 42.34 75.28
CA MET A 1 -17.42 41.76 75.24
C MET A 1 -17.29 40.82 74.05
N LYS A 2 -16.14 40.86 73.37
CA LYS A 2 -15.57 39.84 72.44
C LYS A 2 -16.21 39.64 71.05
N LYS A 3 -15.93 40.56 70.12
CA LYS A 3 -15.81 40.30 68.67
C LYS A 3 -14.46 40.82 68.16
N ARG A 4 -13.35 40.29 68.72
CA ARG A 4 -11.98 40.56 68.26
C ARG A 4 -11.16 39.31 68.49
N SER A 5 -11.00 38.45 67.48
CA SER A 5 -9.94 37.42 67.49
C SER A 5 -9.80 36.66 66.16
N ARG A 6 -10.81 36.59 65.28
CA ARG A 6 -10.68 35.77 64.05
C ARG A 6 -9.90 36.43 62.88
N LEU A 7 -9.69 37.75 62.90
CA LEU A 7 -8.97 38.45 61.81
C LEU A 7 -7.44 38.41 61.96
N LEU A 8 -6.91 38.08 63.15
CA LEU A 8 -5.47 38.07 63.43
C LEU A 8 -4.74 36.79 63.00
N LEU A 9 -5.46 35.75 62.59
CA LEU A 9 -4.89 34.49 62.07
C LEU A 9 -4.82 34.42 60.54
N PHE A 10 -5.53 35.29 59.82
CA PHE A 10 -5.51 35.30 58.34
C PHE A 10 -4.31 36.06 57.76
N VAL A 11 -3.79 37.06 58.48
CA VAL A 11 -2.64 37.87 58.05
C VAL A 11 -1.33 37.07 57.98
N PRO A 12 -0.95 36.24 58.99
CA PRO A 12 0.26 35.42 58.87
C PRO A 12 0.12 34.30 57.83
N LEU A 13 -1.11 33.78 57.61
CA LEU A 13 -1.38 32.75 56.60
C LEU A 13 -1.27 33.31 55.16
N LEU A 14 -1.80 34.52 54.90
CA LEU A 14 -1.62 35.21 53.62
C LEU A 14 -0.14 35.60 53.38
N LEU A 15 0.60 35.97 54.44
CA LEU A 15 2.02 36.31 54.33
C LEU A 15 2.88 35.05 54.06
N SER A 16 2.50 33.88 54.59
CA SER A 16 3.16 32.61 54.28
C SER A 16 2.90 32.11 52.85
N ILE A 17 1.73 32.41 52.28
CA ILE A 17 1.43 32.10 50.86
C ILE A 17 2.20 33.03 49.92
N ALA A 18 2.44 34.29 50.32
CA ALA A 18 3.23 35.24 49.55
C ALA A 18 4.74 34.91 49.47
N LEU A 19 5.28 34.11 50.40
CA LEU A 19 6.69 33.70 50.41
C LEU A 19 6.99 32.45 49.57
N ILE A 20 5.98 31.80 48.99
CA ILE A 20 6.15 30.62 48.12
C ILE A 20 6.34 31.03 46.64
N SER A 21 6.16 32.31 46.29
CA SER A 21 6.16 32.78 44.90
C SER A 21 7.53 33.23 44.35
N CYS A 22 8.65 32.85 44.97
CA CYS A 22 9.99 33.08 44.40
C CYS A 22 10.70 31.74 44.11
N ARG A 23 10.30 31.05 43.04
CA ARG A 23 11.29 30.27 42.29
C ARG A 23 12.12 31.29 41.51
N LYS A 24 13.43 31.36 41.79
CA LYS A 24 14.36 32.02 40.87
C LYS A 24 14.51 31.10 39.68
N ASP A 25 13.98 31.48 38.52
CA ASP A 25 14.29 30.85 37.24
C ASP A 25 15.76 31.14 36.92
N ARG A 26 16.64 30.30 37.45
CA ARG A 26 18.07 30.39 37.21
C ARG A 26 18.36 29.69 35.88
N VAL A 27 18.90 30.46 34.93
CA VAL A 27 19.55 29.88 33.75
C VAL A 27 20.74 29.07 34.24
N LEU A 28 20.85 27.83 33.76
CA LEU A 28 22.00 26.99 34.00
C LEU A 28 23.14 27.47 33.12
N GLU A 29 24.27 27.80 33.74
CA GLU A 29 25.52 28.21 33.05
C GLU A 29 26.60 27.12 33.16
N ASP A 30 26.28 25.99 33.82
CA ASP A 30 27.21 24.88 34.03
C ASP A 30 27.28 23.99 32.78
N GLY A 31 28.51 23.63 32.38
CA GLY A 31 28.80 22.67 31.32
C GLY A 31 28.44 21.22 31.69
N SER A 32 27.95 20.93 32.91
CA SER A 32 27.33 19.63 33.19
C SER A 32 25.88 19.51 32.71
N ALA A 33 25.21 20.63 32.42
CA ALA A 33 23.82 20.62 31.94
C ALA A 33 23.78 20.17 30.48
N ARG A 34 22.99 19.13 30.20
CA ARG A 34 22.86 18.51 28.87
C ARG A 34 21.41 18.47 28.41
N LEU A 35 21.23 18.46 27.10
CA LEU A 35 19.95 18.19 26.46
C LEU A 35 19.74 16.68 26.33
N ASP A 36 18.50 16.24 26.40
CA ASP A 36 18.11 14.88 26.00
C ASP A 36 17.32 14.95 24.70
N PHE A 37 17.44 13.92 23.86
CA PHE A 37 16.79 13.87 22.54
C PHE A 37 15.86 12.66 22.46
N SER A 38 14.77 12.78 21.71
CA SER A 38 13.90 11.62 21.45
C SER A 38 14.59 10.53 20.61
N ASN A 39 15.60 10.93 19.83
CA ASN A 39 16.36 10.09 18.92
C ASN A 39 17.80 10.58 18.84
N ASP A 40 18.75 9.66 18.72
CA ASP A 40 20.16 9.91 18.41
C ASP A 40 20.41 10.00 16.90
N THR A 41 19.59 9.32 16.09
CA THR A 41 19.60 9.39 14.63
C THR A 41 18.18 9.52 14.06
N ILE A 42 18.00 10.43 13.11
CA ILE A 42 16.80 10.57 12.28
C ILE A 42 17.08 9.96 10.92
N ILE A 43 16.39 8.86 10.61
CA ILE A 43 16.53 8.12 9.35
C ILE A 43 15.34 8.42 8.43
N PHE A 44 15.65 8.78 7.20
CA PHE A 44 14.73 8.87 6.08
C PHE A 44 14.90 7.61 5.22
N ASP A 45 13.77 7.07 4.75
CA ASP A 45 13.78 5.89 3.88
C ASP A 45 14.33 6.23 2.48
N THR A 46 14.27 5.29 1.54
CA THR A 46 14.64 5.52 0.15
C THR A 46 13.70 6.55 -0.47
N LEU A 47 14.24 7.74 -0.72
CA LEU A 47 13.55 8.86 -1.35
C LEU A 47 13.91 8.90 -2.83
N PHE A 48 12.93 9.19 -3.67
CA PHE A 48 13.22 9.48 -5.07
C PHE A 48 13.78 10.90 -5.20
N THR A 49 14.85 11.06 -5.98
CA THR A 49 15.47 12.39 -6.19
C THR A 49 14.45 13.37 -6.77
N THR A 50 14.61 14.67 -6.51
CA THR A 50 13.65 15.76 -6.80
C THR A 50 12.38 15.81 -5.94
N VAL A 51 12.02 14.73 -5.23
CA VAL A 51 10.85 14.70 -4.34
C VAL A 51 11.28 14.97 -2.90
N GLY A 52 10.54 15.84 -2.20
CA GLY A 52 10.76 16.10 -0.78
C GLY A 52 10.31 14.91 0.08
N SER A 53 11.06 14.63 1.14
CA SER A 53 10.68 13.63 2.13
C SER A 53 9.42 14.04 2.89
N THR A 54 8.85 13.09 3.62
CA THR A 54 7.98 13.42 4.75
C THR A 54 8.75 14.15 5.84
N THR A 55 8.03 14.95 6.62
CA THR A 55 8.58 15.67 7.76
C THR A 55 8.81 14.70 8.93
N ARG A 56 10.05 14.59 9.40
CA ARG A 56 10.41 13.87 10.64
C ARG A 56 10.41 14.83 11.82
N GLN A 57 10.09 14.32 13.00
CA GLN A 57 10.02 15.11 14.22
C GLN A 57 11.09 14.64 15.21
N LEU A 58 11.83 15.59 15.77
CA LEU A 58 12.75 15.42 16.89
C LEU A 58 12.24 16.24 18.07
N LYS A 59 12.10 15.61 19.25
CA LYS A 59 11.89 16.35 20.50
C LYS A 59 13.21 16.53 21.22
N VAL A 60 13.44 17.76 21.69
CA VAL A 60 14.61 18.13 22.48
C VAL A 60 14.13 18.52 23.86
N TYR A 61 14.62 17.83 24.88
CA TYR A 61 14.18 17.96 26.27
C TYR A 61 15.22 18.65 27.12
N ASN A 62 14.75 19.52 28.01
CA ASN A 62 15.53 20.01 29.12
C ASN A 62 15.09 19.30 30.42
N ASN A 63 15.62 18.11 30.67
CA ASN A 63 15.34 17.37 31.92
C ASN A 63 16.12 17.90 33.14
N ASN A 64 16.90 18.98 32.97
CA ASN A 64 17.60 19.62 34.07
C ASN A 64 16.62 20.38 34.99
N ARG A 65 17.07 20.70 36.21
CA ARG A 65 16.25 21.38 37.22
C ARG A 65 16.14 22.90 37.04
N GLY A 66 16.76 23.45 36.00
CA GLY A 66 16.79 24.88 35.70
C GLY A 66 16.65 25.12 34.20
N LYS A 67 16.32 26.37 33.84
CA LYS A 67 16.22 26.81 32.46
C LYS A 67 17.57 26.59 31.75
N LEU A 68 17.53 26.06 30.54
CA LEU A 68 18.72 25.93 29.70
C LEU A 68 18.61 26.88 28.50
N LYS A 69 19.68 27.61 28.23
CA LYS A 69 19.82 28.42 27.02
C LYS A 69 20.70 27.67 26.02
N ILE A 70 20.17 27.45 24.83
CA ILE A 70 20.90 26.90 23.70
C ILE A 70 21.46 28.07 22.90
N ASP A 71 22.79 28.19 22.89
CA ASP A 71 23.51 29.25 22.20
C ASP A 71 23.26 29.14 20.69
N ARG A 72 23.27 27.91 20.15
CA ARG A 72 23.06 27.67 18.73
C ARG A 72 22.49 26.28 18.41
N ILE A 73 21.56 26.23 17.46
CA ILE A 73 21.08 25.01 16.82
C ILE A 73 21.32 25.16 15.32
N TYR A 74 22.07 24.29 14.66
CA TYR A 74 22.38 24.44 13.23
C TYR A 74 22.70 23.11 12.55
N LEU A 75 22.47 23.04 11.24
CA LEU A 75 22.90 21.91 10.42
C LEU A 75 24.43 21.98 10.22
N ALA A 76 25.12 20.85 10.37
CA ALA A 76 26.57 20.79 10.16
C ALA A 76 26.96 21.11 8.70
N GLY A 77 26.07 20.81 7.75
CA GLY A 77 26.14 21.25 6.35
C GLY A 77 26.91 20.30 5.45
N ALA A 78 27.20 19.07 5.91
CA ALA A 78 27.85 18.05 5.10
C ALA A 78 27.02 17.67 3.85
N ALA A 79 25.70 17.82 3.94
CA ALA A 79 24.74 17.56 2.87
C ALA A 79 24.32 18.84 2.10
N GLY A 80 25.02 19.97 2.29
CA GLY A 80 24.66 21.23 1.64
C GLY A 80 23.26 21.72 2.05
N ASN A 81 22.39 21.98 1.07
CA ASN A 81 21.03 22.49 1.31
C ASN A 81 19.94 21.40 1.22
N MET A 82 20.34 20.11 1.20
CA MET A 82 19.39 19.01 1.04
C MET A 82 18.49 18.85 2.27
N PHE A 83 19.04 19.01 3.49
CA PHE A 83 18.24 19.02 4.72
C PHE A 83 17.71 20.42 5.03
N ARG A 84 16.44 20.46 5.43
CA ARG A 84 15.74 21.65 5.89
C ARG A 84 15.22 21.36 7.29
N MET A 85 15.30 22.35 8.17
CA MET A 85 14.76 22.21 9.52
C MET A 85 13.89 23.40 9.92
N ASN A 86 12.98 23.14 10.84
CA ASN A 86 12.12 24.11 11.48
C ASN A 86 12.16 23.86 12.99
N VAL A 87 12.39 24.92 13.76
CA VAL A 87 12.52 24.89 15.21
C VAL A 87 11.35 25.66 15.82
N ASP A 88 10.48 24.98 16.57
CA ASP A 88 9.26 25.53 17.19
C ASP A 88 8.42 26.45 16.29
N GLY A 89 8.28 26.05 15.02
CA GLY A 89 7.49 26.78 14.02
C GLY A 89 8.30 27.75 13.17
N VAL A 90 9.58 28.00 13.48
CA VAL A 90 10.44 28.91 12.72
C VAL A 90 11.34 28.10 11.75
N PRO A 91 11.22 28.27 10.42
CA PRO A 91 12.09 27.60 9.46
C PRO A 91 13.47 28.27 9.38
N GLY A 92 14.53 27.48 9.19
CA GLY A 92 15.90 27.99 9.10
C GLY A 92 16.96 26.87 9.14
N THR A 93 18.20 27.20 8.85
CA THR A 93 19.34 26.26 8.94
C THR A 93 20.27 26.56 10.11
N SER A 94 19.99 27.66 10.84
CA SER A 94 20.66 28.03 12.07
C SER A 94 19.74 28.90 12.92
N PHE A 95 19.72 28.64 14.23
CA PHE A 95 18.95 29.35 15.24
C PHE A 95 19.89 29.67 16.40
N SER A 96 19.64 30.77 17.11
CA SER A 96 20.43 31.18 18.27
C SER A 96 19.54 31.58 19.43
N ASP A 97 20.10 31.51 20.63
CA ASP A 97 19.49 32.03 21.85
C ASP A 97 18.10 31.44 22.16
N ILE A 98 17.93 30.12 21.93
CA ILE A 98 16.69 29.39 22.24
C ILE A 98 16.70 29.00 23.72
N GLU A 99 15.64 29.28 24.46
CA GLU A 99 15.49 28.91 25.87
C GLU A 99 14.48 27.78 26.04
N ILE A 100 14.80 26.78 26.86
CA ILE A 100 13.87 25.72 27.27
C ILE A 100 13.75 25.73 28.80
N GLU A 101 12.53 25.82 29.30
CA GLU A 101 12.26 25.77 30.74
C GLU A 101 12.60 24.40 31.36
N ALA A 102 12.76 24.36 32.68
CA ALA A 102 13.07 23.13 33.39
C ALA A 102 11.94 22.10 33.28
N GLY A 103 12.25 20.92 32.76
CA GLY A 103 11.29 19.83 32.51
C GLY A 103 10.44 20.03 31.25
N ASP A 104 10.75 21.02 30.41
CA ASP A 104 10.03 21.30 29.17
C ASP A 104 10.77 20.74 27.94
N SER A 105 10.13 20.85 26.77
CA SER A 105 10.64 20.37 25.50
C SER A 105 10.30 21.29 24.35
N MET A 106 11.12 21.25 23.30
CA MET A 106 10.87 21.89 22.02
C MET A 106 10.75 20.85 20.90
N TYR A 107 10.14 21.27 19.79
CA TYR A 107 10.02 20.47 18.58
C TYR A 107 10.97 20.98 17.49
N ILE A 108 11.62 20.03 16.83
CA ILE A 108 12.32 20.26 15.57
C ILE A 108 11.70 19.37 14.50
N PHE A 109 11.33 19.98 13.39
CA PHE A 109 10.82 19.29 12.21
C PHE A 109 11.90 19.29 11.13
N ILE A 110 12.16 18.14 10.53
CA ILE A 110 13.24 17.93 9.56
C ILE A 110 12.66 17.35 8.27
N GLU A 111 13.05 17.91 7.14
CA GLU A 111 12.78 17.37 5.80
C GLU A 111 14.07 17.28 5.00
N VAL A 112 14.10 16.41 4.00
CA VAL A 112 15.20 16.32 3.04
C VAL A 112 14.67 16.29 1.61
N THR A 113 15.36 16.95 0.69
CA THR A 113 15.10 16.85 -0.74
C THR A 113 16.43 16.55 -1.42
N LEU A 114 16.49 15.44 -2.14
CA LEU A 114 17.73 14.93 -2.71
C LEU A 114 17.88 15.40 -4.17
N ASP A 115 19.07 15.88 -4.51
CA ASP A 115 19.39 16.27 -5.87
C ASP A 115 19.66 15.03 -6.75
N PRO A 116 19.21 15.00 -8.01
CA PRO A 116 19.54 13.92 -8.94
C PRO A 116 21.05 13.82 -9.17
N ASN A 117 21.57 12.59 -9.19
CA ASN A 117 23.00 12.36 -9.42
C ASN A 117 23.29 11.46 -10.64
N SER A 118 22.26 11.12 -11.42
CA SER A 118 22.29 10.23 -12.57
C SER A 118 22.70 8.78 -12.28
N ALA A 119 22.92 8.41 -11.01
CA ALA A 119 23.28 7.05 -10.62
C ALA A 119 22.08 6.10 -10.70
N SER A 120 22.33 4.81 -10.92
CA SER A 120 21.32 3.76 -10.89
C SER A 120 21.16 3.09 -9.51
N THR A 121 22.11 3.36 -8.60
CA THR A 121 22.13 2.76 -7.25
C THR A 121 21.73 3.78 -6.20
N PRO A 122 21.07 3.35 -5.11
CA PRO A 122 20.77 4.24 -3.99
C PRO A 122 22.02 4.91 -3.43
N MET A 123 21.94 6.21 -3.15
CA MET A 123 22.98 7.02 -2.53
C MET A 123 22.67 7.24 -1.05
N LEU A 124 23.71 7.25 -0.22
CA LEU A 124 23.62 7.59 1.20
C LEU A 124 23.99 9.06 1.38
N VAL A 125 23.08 9.85 1.93
CA VAL A 125 23.30 11.26 2.30
C VAL A 125 23.23 11.38 3.81
N THR A 126 24.23 12.05 4.40
CA THR A 126 24.33 12.23 5.86
C THR A 126 24.62 13.68 6.21
N ASP A 127 24.05 14.14 7.32
CA ASP A 127 24.33 15.41 7.97
C ASP A 127 24.06 15.26 9.47
N SER A 128 24.24 16.31 10.27
CA SER A 128 23.89 16.29 11.70
C SER A 128 23.31 17.64 12.13
N ILE A 129 22.42 17.63 13.11
CA ILE A 129 21.97 18.85 13.81
C ILE A 129 22.88 19.04 15.02
N LEU A 130 23.57 20.17 15.09
CA LEU A 130 24.48 20.53 16.18
C LEU A 130 23.79 21.47 17.16
N PHE A 131 23.88 21.14 18.45
CA PHE A 131 23.36 21.90 19.59
C PHE A 131 24.54 22.39 20.44
N VAL A 132 24.66 23.71 20.58
CA VAL A 132 25.69 24.36 21.40
C VAL A 132 25.02 24.98 22.62
N SER A 133 25.43 24.57 23.82
CA SER A 133 24.95 25.16 25.07
C SER A 133 26.02 25.06 26.16
N ASN A 134 26.28 26.15 26.89
CA ASN A 134 27.23 26.17 28.01
C ASN A 134 28.63 25.60 27.68
N GLY A 135 29.10 25.77 26.45
CA GLY A 135 30.37 25.22 25.96
C GLY A 135 30.35 23.73 25.63
N ASN A 136 29.21 23.05 25.76
CA ASN A 136 28.99 21.70 25.25
C ASN A 136 28.49 21.73 23.81
N VAL A 137 28.91 20.74 23.03
CA VAL A 137 28.34 20.43 21.73
C VAL A 137 27.72 19.04 21.80
N GLN A 138 26.46 18.94 21.41
CA GLN A 138 25.74 17.69 21.23
C GLN A 138 25.19 17.64 19.81
N ASP A 139 24.97 16.44 19.30
CA ASP A 139 24.52 16.23 17.93
C ASP A 139 23.42 15.18 17.84
N VAL A 140 22.64 15.27 16.77
CA VAL A 140 21.70 14.25 16.32
C VAL A 140 21.97 14.02 14.84
N ASP A 141 22.24 12.77 14.46
CA ASP A 141 22.58 12.40 13.10
C ASP A 141 21.35 12.38 12.19
N LEU A 142 21.53 12.78 10.94
CA LEU A 142 20.54 12.74 9.88
C LEU A 142 21.05 11.82 8.78
N VAL A 143 20.23 10.82 8.39
CA VAL A 143 20.60 9.83 7.38
C VAL A 143 19.46 9.67 6.38
N ALA A 144 19.74 9.82 5.09
CA ALA A 144 18.77 9.64 4.02
C ALA A 144 19.32 8.76 2.89
N TRP A 145 18.48 7.89 2.35
CA TRP A 145 18.80 7.11 1.15
C TRP A 145 18.09 7.74 -0.04
N GLY A 146 18.80 7.95 -1.16
CA GLY A 146 18.24 8.55 -2.37
C GLY A 146 18.36 7.65 -3.58
N GLN A 147 17.34 7.53 -4.41
CA GLN A 147 17.40 6.79 -5.66
C GLN A 147 16.88 7.64 -6.81
N ASP A 148 17.64 7.74 -7.90
CA ASP A 148 17.11 8.33 -9.12
C ASP A 148 16.01 7.43 -9.73
N ALA A 149 15.00 8.06 -10.32
CA ALA A 149 13.88 7.38 -10.94
C ALA A 149 13.46 8.03 -12.25
N TYR A 150 12.74 7.27 -13.08
CA TYR A 150 11.98 7.80 -14.21
C TYR A 150 10.64 8.31 -13.71
N PHE A 151 10.46 9.64 -13.76
CA PHE A 151 9.22 10.28 -13.34
C PHE A 151 8.24 10.40 -14.50
N HIS A 152 7.06 9.82 -14.33
CA HIS A 152 5.92 9.95 -15.24
C HIS A 152 4.93 10.92 -14.61
N THR A 153 5.00 12.19 -15.03
CA THR A 153 4.20 13.27 -14.43
C THR A 153 3.42 14.04 -15.50
N PRO A 154 2.25 14.61 -15.16
CA PRO A 154 1.57 15.51 -16.07
C PRO A 154 2.47 16.70 -16.45
N PRO A 155 2.32 17.27 -17.66
CA PRO A 155 3.05 18.47 -18.05
C PRO A 155 2.84 19.63 -17.07
N SER A 156 3.85 20.47 -16.90
CA SER A 156 3.75 21.66 -16.05
C SER A 156 2.56 22.53 -16.45
N GLY A 157 1.69 22.87 -15.49
CA GLY A 157 0.47 23.64 -15.72
C GLY A 157 -0.74 22.83 -16.18
N ALA A 158 -0.67 21.49 -16.23
CA ALA A 158 -1.81 20.64 -16.53
C ALA A 158 -2.96 20.84 -15.51
N THR A 159 -4.19 20.91 -16.01
CA THR A 159 -5.43 21.00 -15.20
C THR A 159 -6.12 19.65 -15.02
N SER A 160 -5.64 18.64 -15.73
CA SER A 160 -6.10 17.26 -15.67
C SER A 160 -4.94 16.38 -15.21
N PRO A 161 -5.19 15.33 -14.40
CA PRO A 161 -4.14 14.42 -13.99
C PRO A 161 -3.80 13.40 -15.09
N PHE A 162 -4.60 13.31 -16.16
CA PHE A 162 -4.37 12.40 -17.30
C PHE A 162 -3.35 12.98 -18.30
N PHE A 163 -2.44 12.16 -18.78
CA PHE A 163 -1.48 12.50 -19.83
C PHE A 163 -1.04 11.24 -20.60
N GLU A 164 -0.77 11.39 -21.89
CA GLU A 164 -0.37 10.27 -22.74
C GLU A 164 1.10 9.89 -22.51
N LEU A 165 1.37 8.59 -22.44
CA LEU A 165 2.72 8.05 -22.53
C LEU A 165 3.20 8.04 -23.99
N PRO A 166 4.52 8.05 -24.24
CA PRO A 166 5.04 7.77 -25.57
C PRO A 166 4.51 6.44 -26.10
N CYS A 167 4.14 6.41 -27.39
CA CYS A 167 3.65 5.18 -27.99
C CYS A 167 4.78 4.15 -28.13
N ASN A 168 4.52 2.89 -27.76
CA ASN A 168 5.53 1.81 -27.72
C ASN A 168 6.66 2.06 -26.72
N ASP A 169 6.33 2.72 -25.61
CA ASP A 169 7.28 2.97 -24.52
C ASP A 169 7.71 1.65 -23.85
N VAL A 170 8.94 1.67 -23.33
CA VAL A 170 9.56 0.53 -22.65
C VAL A 170 10.07 0.98 -21.30
N TRP A 171 9.49 0.44 -20.23
CA TRP A 171 9.95 0.68 -18.87
C TRP A 171 11.00 -0.36 -18.49
N THR A 172 12.24 0.08 -18.47
CA THR A 172 13.42 -0.71 -18.14
C THR A 172 13.54 -0.93 -16.63
N ASN A 173 14.43 -1.85 -16.22
CA ASN A 173 14.63 -2.19 -14.81
C ASN A 173 15.90 -1.56 -14.20
N ASP A 174 16.57 -0.66 -14.92
CA ASP A 174 17.83 -0.03 -14.46
C ASP A 174 17.57 1.05 -13.40
N LYS A 175 16.38 1.64 -13.39
CA LYS A 175 15.90 2.56 -12.35
C LYS A 175 14.42 2.33 -12.06
N PRO A 176 13.94 2.67 -10.85
CA PRO A 176 12.51 2.76 -10.57
C PRO A 176 11.77 3.69 -11.52
N HIS A 177 10.49 3.39 -11.75
CA HIS A 177 9.54 4.29 -12.37
C HIS A 177 8.59 4.85 -11.31
N VAL A 178 8.37 6.16 -11.29
CA VAL A 178 7.51 6.83 -10.31
C VAL A 178 6.40 7.58 -11.04
N ILE A 179 5.16 7.24 -10.74
CA ILE A 179 3.96 7.78 -11.39
C ILE A 179 3.32 8.86 -10.51
N TYR A 180 3.12 10.04 -11.09
CA TYR A 180 2.20 11.07 -10.59
C TYR A 180 1.08 11.25 -11.61
N GLY A 181 -0.16 11.36 -11.17
CA GLY A 181 -1.30 11.45 -12.08
C GLY A 181 -1.60 10.13 -12.80
N TYR A 182 -2.14 10.20 -14.01
CA TYR A 182 -2.72 9.08 -14.75
C TYR A 182 -2.05 9.00 -16.13
N PRO A 183 -0.82 8.45 -16.23
CA PRO A 183 -0.24 8.08 -17.52
C PRO A 183 -1.18 7.14 -18.27
N VAL A 184 -1.44 7.47 -19.54
CA VAL A 184 -2.34 6.75 -20.43
C VAL A 184 -1.53 6.08 -21.53
N VAL A 185 -1.62 4.75 -21.62
CA VAL A 185 -1.28 3.99 -22.82
C VAL A 185 -2.44 4.15 -23.78
N ASP A 186 -2.29 5.09 -24.73
CA ASP A 186 -3.37 5.45 -25.65
C ASP A 186 -3.63 4.38 -26.72
N SER A 187 -4.69 4.61 -27.50
CA SER A 187 -5.18 3.71 -28.52
C SER A 187 -4.09 3.25 -29.50
N ALA A 188 -4.11 1.93 -29.77
CA ALA A 188 -3.13 1.24 -30.61
C ALA A 188 -1.66 1.30 -30.14
N CYS A 189 -1.37 1.87 -28.97
CA CYS A 189 -0.03 1.87 -28.38
C CYS A 189 0.17 0.67 -27.45
N LEU A 190 1.43 0.28 -27.29
CA LEU A 190 1.88 -0.75 -26.36
C LEU A 190 2.76 -0.11 -25.29
N LEU A 191 2.55 -0.46 -24.02
CA LEU A 191 3.54 -0.28 -22.97
C LEU A 191 4.16 -1.64 -22.64
N THR A 192 5.48 -1.73 -22.74
CA THR A 192 6.24 -2.92 -22.31
C THR A 192 6.98 -2.63 -21.01
N ILE A 193 6.75 -3.44 -19.99
CA ILE A 193 7.45 -3.35 -18.71
C ILE A 193 8.36 -4.57 -18.58
N GLN A 194 9.67 -4.33 -18.43
CA GLN A 194 10.66 -5.40 -18.38
C GLN A 194 10.67 -6.15 -17.04
N PRO A 195 11.13 -7.41 -17.00
CA PRO A 195 11.28 -8.15 -15.75
C PRO A 195 12.13 -7.41 -14.71
N GLY A 196 11.69 -7.44 -13.46
CA GLY A 196 12.40 -6.80 -12.34
C GLY A 196 12.17 -5.30 -12.20
N THR A 197 11.36 -4.69 -13.08
CA THR A 197 11.03 -3.26 -12.99
C THR A 197 10.21 -2.98 -11.72
N LYS A 198 10.59 -1.91 -11.01
CA LYS A 198 9.87 -1.41 -9.82
C LYS A 198 9.12 -0.15 -10.19
N ILE A 199 7.80 -0.17 -10.01
CA ILE A 199 6.88 0.92 -10.29
C ILE A 199 6.28 1.39 -8.98
N TYR A 200 6.44 2.68 -8.72
CA TYR A 200 5.92 3.36 -7.55
C TYR A 200 4.90 4.40 -7.98
N SER A 201 3.81 4.52 -7.23
CA SER A 201 2.68 5.36 -7.58
C SER A 201 2.34 6.29 -6.43
N HIS A 202 2.28 7.60 -6.72
CA HIS A 202 1.88 8.60 -5.75
C HIS A 202 0.39 8.48 -5.39
N VAL A 203 -0.03 9.08 -4.28
CA VAL A 203 -1.45 9.19 -3.95
C VAL A 203 -2.23 9.87 -5.08
N ASN A 204 -3.42 9.33 -5.38
CA ASN A 204 -4.26 9.74 -6.52
C ASN A 204 -3.56 9.60 -7.89
N SER A 205 -2.73 8.59 -8.07
CA SER A 205 -2.18 8.20 -9.38
C SER A 205 -2.71 6.84 -9.84
N ALA A 206 -2.58 6.52 -11.12
CA ALA A 206 -2.97 5.23 -11.71
C ALA A 206 -2.16 4.95 -12.98
N LEU A 207 -2.07 3.69 -13.41
CA LEU A 207 -1.69 3.35 -14.79
C LEU A 207 -2.96 3.08 -15.59
N VAL A 208 -3.18 3.82 -16.68
CA VAL A 208 -4.38 3.66 -17.51
C VAL A 208 -4.00 3.07 -18.86
N VAL A 209 -4.65 1.98 -19.25
CA VAL A 209 -4.55 1.38 -20.58
C VAL A 209 -5.87 1.62 -21.28
N TYR A 210 -5.85 2.44 -22.32
CA TYR A 210 -7.06 3.03 -22.89
C TYR A 210 -7.32 2.57 -24.33
N ASN A 211 -8.58 2.24 -24.63
CA ASN A 211 -9.14 2.17 -25.99
C ASN A 211 -8.26 1.43 -27.02
N SER A 212 -8.16 0.11 -26.93
CA SER A 212 -7.27 -0.75 -27.73
C SER A 212 -5.76 -0.58 -27.47
N GLY A 213 -5.35 0.30 -26.54
CA GLY A 213 -4.00 0.31 -25.97
C GLY A 213 -3.70 -1.00 -25.23
N LYS A 214 -2.42 -1.35 -25.08
CA LYS A 214 -2.00 -2.67 -24.58
C LYS A 214 -0.93 -2.55 -23.51
N LEU A 215 -0.99 -3.41 -22.51
CA LEU A 215 0.07 -3.58 -21.52
C LEU A 215 0.69 -4.97 -21.64
N GLN A 216 2.02 -5.01 -21.66
CA GLN A 216 2.80 -6.24 -21.53
C GLN A 216 3.75 -6.08 -20.34
N ALA A 217 3.34 -6.59 -19.19
CA ALA A 217 4.12 -6.60 -17.96
C ALA A 217 4.47 -8.05 -17.62
N ILE A 218 5.54 -8.56 -18.23
CA ILE A 218 5.93 -9.97 -18.13
C ILE A 218 7.22 -10.05 -17.30
N GLY A 219 7.06 -10.42 -16.04
CA GLY A 219 8.15 -10.68 -15.11
C GLY A 219 8.76 -12.07 -15.30
N THR A 220 9.54 -12.49 -14.30
CA THR A 220 9.99 -13.88 -14.15
C THR A 220 10.03 -14.23 -12.66
N PRO A 221 10.13 -15.51 -12.26
CA PRO A 221 10.15 -15.92 -10.85
C PRO A 221 11.24 -15.20 -10.03
N GLY A 222 12.42 -15.00 -10.64
CA GLY A 222 13.56 -14.32 -10.00
C GLY A 222 13.58 -12.81 -10.17
N SER A 223 12.76 -12.26 -11.06
CA SER A 223 12.70 -10.83 -11.39
C SER A 223 11.25 -10.41 -11.62
N LYS A 224 10.46 -10.44 -10.55
CA LYS A 224 9.06 -10.00 -10.55
C LYS A 224 8.96 -8.49 -10.84
N ILE A 225 7.87 -8.09 -11.48
CA ILE A 225 7.52 -6.67 -11.65
C ILE A 225 6.70 -6.23 -10.44
N ILE A 226 7.05 -5.10 -9.82
CA ILE A 226 6.39 -4.64 -8.59
C ILE A 226 5.66 -3.33 -8.86
N PHE A 227 4.37 -3.27 -8.49
CA PHE A 227 3.54 -2.07 -8.47
C PHE A 227 3.10 -1.76 -7.05
N GLN A 228 3.46 -0.59 -6.51
CA GLN A 228 3.10 -0.20 -5.14
C GLN A 228 3.07 1.33 -4.96
N GLY A 229 2.68 1.78 -3.76
CA GLY A 229 2.76 3.20 -3.39
C GLY A 229 4.21 3.70 -3.30
N ASP A 230 4.41 5.01 -3.47
CA ASP A 230 5.72 5.66 -3.33
C ASP A 230 6.13 5.96 -1.87
N ARG A 231 5.30 5.60 -0.90
CA ARG A 231 5.57 5.68 0.54
C ARG A 231 6.18 4.36 1.03
N LEU A 232 7.50 4.37 1.13
CA LEU A 232 8.31 3.17 1.43
C LEU A 232 8.57 2.96 2.91
N GLU A 233 8.07 3.85 3.77
CA GLU A 233 8.29 3.72 5.20
C GLU A 233 7.55 2.49 5.76
N PRO A 234 8.10 1.77 6.77
CA PRO A 234 7.52 0.51 7.26
C PRO A 234 6.04 0.57 7.68
N ASP A 235 5.60 1.72 8.20
CA ASP A 235 4.19 1.94 8.58
C ASP A 235 3.23 1.90 7.37
N TYR A 236 3.75 2.00 6.16
CA TYR A 236 3.01 1.99 4.90
C TYR A 236 3.16 0.68 4.12
N ASP A 237 4.02 -0.26 4.54
CA ASP A 237 4.31 -1.50 3.78
C ASP A 237 3.06 -2.32 3.43
N SER A 238 2.06 -2.29 4.31
CA SER A 238 0.77 -2.98 4.11
C SER A 238 -0.44 -2.04 4.15
N LEU A 239 -0.21 -0.71 4.15
CA LEU A 239 -1.29 0.26 4.22
C LEU A 239 -2.01 0.33 2.87
N PRO A 240 -3.31 0.00 2.81
CA PRO A 240 -4.06 -0.03 1.56
C PRO A 240 -4.46 1.37 1.08
N GLY A 241 -4.72 1.52 -0.23
CA GLY A 241 -5.26 2.77 -0.80
C GLY A 241 -4.23 3.87 -1.06
N GLN A 242 -2.94 3.53 -1.21
CA GLN A 242 -1.86 4.48 -1.49
C GLN A 242 -1.88 5.02 -2.92
N TRP A 243 -2.51 4.32 -3.85
CA TRP A 243 -2.68 4.72 -5.26
C TRP A 243 -3.94 4.10 -5.84
N SER A 244 -4.35 4.45 -7.05
CA SER A 244 -5.66 4.05 -7.58
C SER A 244 -5.68 2.63 -8.13
N GLY A 245 -4.58 2.15 -8.73
CA GLY A 245 -4.51 0.85 -9.40
C GLY A 245 -4.09 0.88 -10.86
N ILE A 246 -4.15 -0.29 -11.49
CA ILE A 246 -4.05 -0.46 -12.94
C ILE A 246 -5.47 -0.49 -13.51
N ILE A 247 -5.75 0.38 -14.48
CA ILE A 247 -7.07 0.57 -15.07
C ILE A 247 -7.01 0.21 -16.55
N PHE A 248 -7.67 -0.88 -16.93
CA PHE A 248 -7.94 -1.25 -18.32
C PHE A 248 -9.30 -0.68 -18.71
N LEU A 249 -9.29 0.43 -19.45
CA LEU A 249 -10.50 1.10 -19.91
C LEU A 249 -10.62 0.91 -21.42
N GLU A 250 -11.51 0.01 -21.85
CA GLU A 250 -11.62 -0.43 -23.25
C GLU A 250 -10.27 -0.89 -23.84
N ALA A 251 -9.41 -1.47 -23.01
CA ALA A 251 -8.07 -1.88 -23.42
C ALA A 251 -8.11 -3.00 -24.48
N GLY A 252 -7.04 -3.06 -25.27
CA GLY A 252 -6.75 -4.20 -26.12
C GLY A 252 -6.12 -5.37 -25.31
N PRO A 253 -5.74 -6.47 -25.99
CA PRO A 253 -5.22 -7.65 -25.33
C PRO A 253 -3.97 -7.29 -24.53
N SER A 254 -4.00 -7.62 -23.24
CA SER A 254 -2.94 -7.26 -22.29
C SER A 254 -2.58 -8.45 -21.42
N ALA A 255 -1.33 -8.49 -20.95
CA ALA A 255 -0.81 -9.58 -20.15
C ALA A 255 0.01 -9.06 -18.98
N LEU A 256 -0.24 -9.65 -17.82
CA LEU A 256 0.56 -9.51 -16.61
C LEU A 256 0.99 -10.90 -16.17
N GLU A 257 2.28 -11.08 -15.98
CA GLU A 257 2.87 -12.34 -15.53
C GLU A 257 3.96 -12.05 -14.50
N ASP A 258 4.02 -12.83 -13.41
CA ASP A 258 5.03 -12.64 -12.36
C ASP A 258 5.08 -11.20 -11.82
N CYS A 259 3.91 -10.64 -11.52
CA CYS A 259 3.79 -9.30 -10.94
C CYS A 259 3.26 -9.34 -9.50
N GLU A 260 3.73 -8.38 -8.70
CA GLU A 260 3.20 -8.09 -7.36
C GLU A 260 2.56 -6.71 -7.37
N ILE A 261 1.28 -6.64 -7.03
CA ILE A 261 0.48 -5.41 -7.03
C ILE A 261 0.00 -5.20 -5.60
N ARG A 262 0.41 -4.10 -4.99
CA ARG A 262 0.21 -3.86 -3.55
C ARG A 262 -0.46 -2.53 -3.27
N ASN A 263 -1.21 -2.50 -2.18
CA ASN A 263 -1.54 -1.26 -1.47
C ASN A 263 -2.35 -0.24 -2.30
N ALA A 264 -3.06 -0.68 -3.34
CA ALA A 264 -3.87 0.20 -4.18
C ALA A 264 -5.29 0.38 -3.60
N SER A 265 -6.09 1.23 -4.24
CA SER A 265 -7.53 1.30 -4.01
C SER A 265 -8.22 0.12 -4.68
N VAL A 266 -7.97 -0.04 -5.98
CA VAL A 266 -8.34 -1.22 -6.75
C VAL A 266 -7.06 -1.79 -7.35
N GLY A 267 -6.76 -3.07 -7.18
CA GLY A 267 -5.52 -3.63 -7.75
C GLY A 267 -5.55 -3.57 -9.28
N ILE A 268 -6.52 -4.27 -9.87
CA ILE A 268 -6.78 -4.28 -11.31
C ILE A 268 -8.26 -3.97 -11.54
N ARG A 269 -8.53 -2.92 -12.31
CA ARG A 269 -9.88 -2.57 -12.79
C ARG A 269 -9.94 -2.81 -14.28
N VAL A 270 -10.91 -3.60 -14.74
CA VAL A 270 -11.23 -3.79 -16.15
C VAL A 270 -12.60 -3.19 -16.40
N GLU A 271 -12.72 -2.30 -17.38
CA GLU A 271 -13.96 -1.57 -17.63
C GLU A 271 -14.23 -1.30 -19.11
N SER A 272 -15.39 -1.72 -19.59
CA SER A 272 -15.89 -1.44 -20.95
C SER A 272 -17.12 -0.55 -20.91
N ILE A 273 -17.21 0.41 -21.84
CA ILE A 273 -18.47 1.16 -22.09
C ILE A 273 -19.19 0.66 -23.35
N THR A 274 -18.53 -0.13 -24.20
CA THR A 274 -19.05 -0.64 -25.49
C THR A 274 -19.45 -2.12 -25.47
N GLY A 275 -19.13 -2.85 -24.39
CA GLY A 275 -19.63 -4.20 -24.15
C GLY A 275 -18.74 -5.34 -24.66
N HIS A 276 -17.51 -5.05 -25.10
CA HIS A 276 -16.50 -6.06 -25.38
C HIS A 276 -15.09 -5.50 -25.13
N ILE A 277 -14.29 -6.23 -24.34
CA ILE A 277 -12.86 -5.99 -24.14
C ILE A 277 -12.11 -7.25 -24.52
N ASP A 278 -11.02 -7.06 -25.26
CA ASP A 278 -10.09 -8.12 -25.62
C ASP A 278 -9.46 -8.76 -24.35
N PRO A 279 -9.05 -10.04 -24.40
CA PRO A 279 -8.65 -10.76 -23.19
C PRO A 279 -7.53 -10.10 -22.38
N ILE A 280 -7.76 -9.94 -21.08
CA ILE A 280 -6.74 -9.60 -20.09
C ILE A 280 -6.25 -10.90 -19.42
N THR A 281 -4.98 -11.23 -19.62
CA THR A 281 -4.36 -12.44 -19.07
C THR A 281 -3.52 -12.10 -17.84
N MET A 282 -3.75 -12.83 -16.75
CA MET A 282 -3.09 -12.64 -15.46
C MET A 282 -2.55 -13.98 -14.97
N ASN A 283 -1.23 -14.14 -14.94
CA ASN A 283 -0.59 -15.39 -14.55
C ASN A 283 0.40 -15.14 -13.40
N TYR A 284 0.42 -15.99 -12.38
CA TYR A 284 1.38 -15.92 -11.27
C TYR A 284 1.41 -14.54 -10.58
N LEU A 285 0.23 -13.93 -10.39
CA LEU A 285 0.13 -12.62 -9.75
C LEU A 285 -0.07 -12.73 -8.24
N ARG A 286 0.53 -11.81 -7.49
CA ARG A 286 0.17 -11.51 -6.11
C ARG A 286 -0.49 -10.13 -6.05
N ILE A 287 -1.73 -10.08 -5.61
CA ILE A 287 -2.53 -8.85 -5.50
C ILE A 287 -3.00 -8.71 -4.06
N GLU A 288 -2.42 -7.77 -3.31
CA GLU A 288 -2.60 -7.72 -1.86
C GLU A 288 -2.84 -6.31 -1.31
N ASN A 289 -3.55 -6.25 -0.17
CA ASN A 289 -3.78 -5.05 0.61
C ASN A 289 -4.50 -3.95 -0.19
N MET A 290 -5.66 -4.25 -0.79
CA MET A 290 -6.43 -3.25 -1.53
C MET A 290 -7.48 -2.57 -0.63
N SER A 291 -7.64 -1.24 -0.72
CA SER A 291 -8.63 -0.56 0.14
C SER A 291 -10.06 -0.81 -0.30
N ASN A 292 -10.27 -1.14 -1.58
CA ASN A 292 -11.55 -1.61 -2.12
C ASN A 292 -11.42 -3.01 -2.72
N PHE A 293 -11.03 -3.13 -4.00
CA PHE A 293 -11.13 -4.38 -4.75
C PHE A 293 -9.75 -4.92 -5.12
N GLY A 294 -9.56 -6.24 -5.05
CA GLY A 294 -8.38 -6.89 -5.60
C GLY A 294 -8.39 -6.82 -7.13
N VAL A 295 -9.32 -7.56 -7.72
CA VAL A 295 -9.63 -7.51 -9.16
C VAL A 295 -11.11 -7.15 -9.33
N TRP A 296 -11.39 -6.12 -10.12
CA TRP A 296 -12.73 -5.69 -10.45
C TRP A 296 -12.92 -5.68 -11.97
N ASN A 297 -13.60 -6.70 -12.47
CA ASN A 297 -14.07 -6.77 -13.84
C ASN A 297 -15.46 -6.12 -13.92
N ASN A 298 -15.46 -4.82 -14.19
CA ASN A 298 -16.64 -3.98 -14.24
C ASN A 298 -17.09 -3.79 -15.70
N VAL A 299 -18.05 -4.58 -16.16
CA VAL A 299 -18.60 -4.53 -17.53
C VAL A 299 -17.66 -5.13 -18.59
N ALA A 300 -17.92 -6.39 -18.93
CA ALA A 300 -17.62 -7.05 -20.20
C ALA A 300 -16.14 -7.25 -20.62
N GLY A 301 -15.26 -7.62 -19.67
CA GLY A 301 -13.89 -8.05 -19.99
C GLY A 301 -13.73 -9.57 -20.08
N ASP A 302 -13.27 -10.08 -21.23
CA ASP A 302 -12.70 -11.42 -21.27
C ASP A 302 -11.44 -11.45 -20.39
N MET A 303 -11.36 -12.41 -19.48
CA MET A 303 -10.34 -12.44 -18.44
C MET A 303 -9.89 -13.86 -18.15
N SER A 304 -8.58 -14.06 -18.08
CA SER A 304 -7.99 -15.31 -17.59
C SER A 304 -7.09 -15.03 -16.39
N MET A 305 -7.29 -15.78 -15.30
CA MET A 305 -6.44 -15.77 -14.12
C MET A 305 -5.90 -17.18 -13.88
N THR A 306 -4.57 -17.36 -13.97
CA THR A 306 -3.93 -18.65 -13.68
C THR A 306 -2.93 -18.48 -12.55
N ASN A 307 -3.12 -19.27 -11.49
CA ASN A 307 -2.19 -19.34 -10.38
C ASN A 307 -1.96 -18.00 -9.66
N CYS A 308 -3.04 -17.23 -9.45
CA CYS A 308 -2.98 -15.92 -8.80
C CYS A 308 -3.44 -15.97 -7.35
N MET A 309 -2.84 -15.14 -6.52
CA MET A 309 -3.28 -14.84 -5.16
C MET A 309 -3.89 -13.46 -5.09
N VAL A 310 -5.10 -13.38 -4.53
CA VAL A 310 -5.75 -12.11 -4.23
C VAL A 310 -6.24 -12.09 -2.78
N ASN A 311 -5.69 -11.21 -1.97
CA ASN A 311 -5.87 -11.22 -0.52
C ASN A 311 -6.05 -9.85 0.10
N ASN A 312 -6.61 -9.85 1.32
CA ASN A 312 -6.71 -8.69 2.20
C ASN A 312 -7.26 -7.42 1.50
N CYS A 313 -8.50 -7.48 1.03
CA CYS A 313 -9.18 -6.40 0.32
C CYS A 313 -10.36 -5.85 1.15
N GLY A 314 -10.50 -4.52 1.25
CA GLY A 314 -11.57 -3.88 2.03
C GLY A 314 -12.99 -4.15 1.53
N GLN A 315 -13.13 -4.55 0.27
CA GLN A 315 -14.36 -5.07 -0.34
C GLN A 315 -14.11 -6.47 -0.92
N TYR A 316 -14.33 -6.71 -2.20
CA TYR A 316 -14.12 -8.02 -2.81
C TYR A 316 -12.64 -8.23 -3.14
N ALA A 317 -12.12 -9.43 -2.89
CA ALA A 317 -10.88 -9.87 -3.52
C ALA A 317 -11.09 -9.99 -5.04
N PHE A 318 -12.24 -10.53 -5.46
CA PHE A 318 -12.63 -10.59 -6.86
C PHE A 318 -14.09 -10.23 -7.04
N LEU A 319 -14.37 -9.29 -7.94
CA LEU A 319 -15.72 -8.98 -8.37
C LEU A 319 -15.78 -8.93 -9.90
N CYS A 320 -16.67 -9.73 -10.49
CA CYS A 320 -17.05 -9.62 -11.89
C CYS A 320 -18.54 -9.26 -11.98
N THR A 321 -18.82 -8.09 -12.54
CA THR A 321 -20.18 -7.59 -12.75
C THR A 321 -20.33 -7.20 -14.21
N GLY A 322 -21.15 -7.96 -14.95
CA GLY A 322 -21.22 -7.83 -16.40
C GLY A 322 -20.30 -8.83 -17.11
N GLY A 323 -20.42 -8.88 -18.43
CA GLY A 323 -20.17 -10.08 -19.23
C GLY A 323 -18.73 -10.49 -19.54
N GLY A 324 -18.62 -11.37 -20.54
CA GLY A 324 -17.37 -11.90 -21.08
C GLY A 324 -17.12 -13.37 -20.73
N PHE A 325 -15.96 -13.86 -21.15
CA PHE A 325 -15.43 -15.17 -20.77
C PHE A 325 -14.44 -15.00 -19.63
N VAL A 326 -14.78 -15.54 -18.46
CA VAL A 326 -13.92 -15.53 -17.27
C VAL A 326 -13.42 -16.94 -17.00
N HIS A 327 -12.12 -17.14 -17.10
CA HIS A 327 -11.47 -18.42 -16.78
C HIS A 327 -10.50 -18.23 -15.62
N ILE A 328 -10.71 -18.95 -14.52
CA ILE A 328 -9.88 -18.87 -13.32
C ILE A 328 -9.40 -20.27 -12.99
N ASN A 329 -8.09 -20.47 -12.86
CA ASN A 329 -7.51 -21.77 -12.53
C ASN A 329 -6.42 -21.63 -11.47
N HIS A 330 -6.37 -22.55 -10.51
CA HIS A 330 -5.37 -22.57 -9.45
C HIS A 330 -5.23 -21.25 -8.68
N CYS A 331 -6.31 -20.48 -8.52
CA CYS A 331 -6.26 -19.19 -7.82
C CYS A 331 -6.67 -19.31 -6.35
N THR A 332 -6.21 -18.39 -5.52
CA THR A 332 -6.63 -18.28 -4.12
C THR A 332 -7.12 -16.87 -3.81
N PHE A 333 -8.41 -16.77 -3.50
CA PHE A 333 -9.08 -15.55 -3.04
C PHE A 333 -9.26 -15.67 -1.53
N ALA A 334 -8.32 -15.10 -0.77
CA ALA A 334 -8.24 -15.24 0.68
C ALA A 334 -8.41 -13.88 1.37
N ASN A 335 -9.64 -13.52 1.75
CA ASN A 335 -9.94 -12.20 2.27
C ASN A 335 -10.11 -12.16 3.80
N TYR A 336 -8.98 -12.06 4.51
CA TYR A 336 -8.91 -11.95 5.97
C TYR A 336 -8.77 -10.50 6.45
N TRP A 337 -9.47 -9.58 5.77
CA TRP A 337 -9.45 -8.15 6.06
C TRP A 337 -9.81 -7.83 7.52
N SER A 338 -8.94 -7.08 8.19
CA SER A 338 -9.04 -6.79 9.64
C SER A 338 -9.00 -5.30 10.00
N ILE A 339 -8.85 -4.40 9.02
CA ILE A 339 -8.73 -2.95 9.27
C ILE A 339 -10.09 -2.32 9.64
N ASN A 340 -11.16 -2.70 8.94
CA ASN A 340 -12.52 -2.22 9.20
C ASN A 340 -13.57 -3.30 8.85
N ASP A 341 -14.85 -3.01 9.12
CA ASP A 341 -15.94 -3.94 8.82
C ASP A 341 -16.20 -4.03 7.32
N ARG A 342 -15.84 -5.17 6.72
CA ARG A 342 -16.16 -5.48 5.32
C ARG A 342 -17.62 -5.91 5.16
N GLY A 343 -18.41 -5.21 4.33
CA GLY A 343 -19.85 -5.46 4.15
C GLY A 343 -20.23 -6.50 3.08
N VAL A 344 -19.26 -7.05 2.37
CA VAL A 344 -19.43 -7.87 1.15
C VAL A 344 -18.57 -9.14 1.21
N PRO A 345 -18.88 -10.22 0.48
CA PRO A 345 -18.05 -11.42 0.41
C PRO A 345 -16.70 -11.20 -0.30
N ALA A 346 -15.78 -12.16 -0.20
CA ALA A 346 -14.48 -12.10 -0.87
C ALA A 346 -14.61 -12.20 -2.40
N PHE A 347 -15.56 -13.02 -2.87
CA PHE A 347 -15.72 -13.35 -4.27
C PHE A 347 -17.15 -13.10 -4.73
N GLY A 348 -17.30 -12.38 -5.84
CA GLY A 348 -18.58 -12.03 -6.44
C GLY A 348 -18.60 -12.21 -7.96
N MET A 349 -19.66 -12.80 -8.48
CA MET A 349 -19.96 -12.82 -9.92
C MET A 349 -21.43 -12.52 -10.18
N ALA A 350 -21.71 -11.68 -11.18
CA ALA A 350 -23.04 -11.43 -11.68
C ALA A 350 -23.03 -11.10 -13.18
N ASN A 351 -24.01 -11.63 -13.91
CA ASN A 351 -24.23 -11.33 -15.34
C ASN A 351 -25.10 -10.07 -15.56
N PHE A 352 -25.09 -9.16 -14.60
CA PHE A 352 -25.80 -7.89 -14.66
C PHE A 352 -25.14 -6.85 -13.75
N PHE A 353 -25.45 -5.59 -14.01
CA PHE A 353 -25.10 -4.48 -13.15
C PHE A 353 -26.23 -3.44 -13.16
N TYR A 354 -26.13 -2.40 -12.33
CA TYR A 354 -27.08 -1.29 -12.31
C TYR A 354 -26.42 -0.06 -12.93
N ASP A 355 -27.09 0.58 -13.88
CA ASP A 355 -26.63 1.84 -14.46
C ASP A 355 -26.83 3.02 -13.49
N ASN A 356 -26.41 4.22 -13.91
CA ASN A 356 -26.54 5.43 -13.10
C ASN A 356 -27.99 5.83 -12.76
N SER A 357 -28.99 5.28 -13.48
CA SER A 357 -30.41 5.47 -13.19
C SER A 357 -30.97 4.40 -12.24
N GLY A 358 -30.16 3.41 -11.87
CA GLY A 358 -30.55 2.24 -11.10
C GLY A 358 -31.25 1.16 -11.94
N ALA A 359 -31.26 1.29 -13.27
CA ALA A 359 -31.83 0.28 -14.15
C ALA A 359 -30.87 -0.92 -14.27
N THR A 360 -31.44 -2.12 -14.25
CA THR A 360 -30.67 -3.36 -14.44
C THR A 360 -30.26 -3.49 -15.90
N VAL A 361 -28.96 -3.63 -16.13
CA VAL A 361 -28.35 -3.94 -17.43
C VAL A 361 -27.86 -5.38 -17.38
N LEU A 362 -28.40 -6.22 -18.27
CA LEU A 362 -28.01 -7.62 -18.40
C LEU A 362 -26.85 -7.74 -19.39
N VAL A 363 -25.88 -8.60 -19.10
CA VAL A 363 -24.72 -8.84 -19.97
C VAL A 363 -24.32 -10.31 -19.88
N ASP A 364 -24.12 -10.96 -21.02
CA ASP A 364 -23.82 -12.38 -21.09
C ASP A 364 -22.48 -12.71 -20.41
N LEU A 365 -22.46 -13.68 -19.48
CA LEU A 365 -21.27 -14.05 -18.70
C LEU A 365 -21.09 -15.56 -18.73
N GLN A 366 -19.95 -16.02 -19.25
CA GLN A 366 -19.51 -17.40 -19.15
C GLN A 366 -18.31 -17.48 -18.21
N ALA A 367 -18.45 -18.22 -17.10
CA ALA A 367 -17.40 -18.36 -16.10
C ALA A 367 -17.03 -19.82 -15.84
N GLU A 368 -15.73 -20.10 -15.78
CA GLU A 368 -15.17 -21.35 -15.30
C GLU A 368 -14.12 -21.06 -14.23
N VAL A 369 -14.27 -21.68 -13.06
CA VAL A 369 -13.35 -21.56 -11.93
C VAL A 369 -12.93 -22.96 -11.51
N SER A 370 -11.65 -23.27 -11.63
CA SER A 370 -11.12 -24.61 -11.43
C SER A 370 -9.97 -24.62 -10.42
N ASN A 371 -9.84 -25.70 -9.64
CA ASN A 371 -8.75 -25.92 -8.67
C ASN A 371 -8.47 -24.70 -7.76
N SER A 372 -9.49 -23.98 -7.32
CA SER A 372 -9.33 -22.69 -6.65
C SER A 372 -9.89 -22.66 -5.22
N ILE A 373 -9.36 -21.77 -4.39
CA ILE A 373 -9.81 -21.54 -3.01
C ILE A 373 -10.49 -20.16 -2.91
N ILE A 374 -11.68 -20.11 -2.32
CA ILE A 374 -12.44 -18.90 -2.02
C ILE A 374 -12.79 -18.92 -0.53
N TYR A 375 -12.07 -18.14 0.26
CA TYR A 375 -12.20 -18.16 1.73
C TYR A 375 -11.87 -16.81 2.37
N GLY A 376 -12.17 -16.71 3.67
CA GLY A 376 -11.93 -15.50 4.45
C GLY A 376 -12.60 -15.54 5.82
N ASN A 377 -12.61 -14.37 6.46
CA ASN A 377 -13.05 -14.21 7.85
C ASN A 377 -14.56 -13.92 8.03
N LYS A 378 -15.35 -13.75 6.95
CA LYS A 378 -16.82 -13.63 7.00
C LYS A 378 -17.51 -14.98 6.99
N ASP A 379 -18.75 -15.05 7.44
CA ASP A 379 -19.54 -16.29 7.41
C ASP A 379 -19.88 -16.75 5.98
N ASN A 380 -20.08 -15.79 5.07
CA ASN A 380 -20.22 -16.01 3.64
C ASN A 380 -19.15 -15.23 2.88
N GLU A 381 -18.36 -15.91 2.05
CA GLU A 381 -17.29 -15.31 1.24
C GLU A 381 -17.54 -15.43 -0.26
N PHE A 382 -18.72 -15.89 -0.64
CA PHE A 382 -19.04 -16.22 -2.01
C PHE A 382 -20.44 -15.75 -2.37
N VAL A 383 -20.54 -15.08 -3.51
CA VAL A 383 -21.84 -14.77 -4.12
C VAL A 383 -21.75 -14.92 -5.63
N VAL A 384 -22.62 -15.77 -6.18
CA VAL A 384 -22.91 -15.79 -7.61
C VAL A 384 -24.39 -15.45 -7.80
N ASN A 385 -24.67 -14.50 -8.68
CA ASN A 385 -26.04 -14.07 -9.01
C ASN A 385 -26.22 -13.94 -10.52
N MET A 386 -26.79 -14.98 -11.12
CA MET A 386 -27.05 -15.04 -12.56
C MET A 386 -28.54 -14.76 -12.82
N ASN A 387 -28.80 -13.74 -13.64
CA ASN A 387 -30.12 -13.41 -14.15
C ASN A 387 -30.40 -14.23 -15.42
N PRO A 388 -31.52 -14.97 -15.49
CA PRO A 388 -31.84 -15.83 -16.64
C PRO A 388 -32.19 -15.06 -17.92
N GLY A 389 -32.29 -13.73 -17.87
CA GLY A 389 -32.51 -12.88 -19.04
C GLY A 389 -31.24 -12.60 -19.86
N ALA A 390 -30.04 -12.89 -19.34
CA ALA A 390 -28.78 -12.88 -20.07
C ALA A 390 -28.32 -14.32 -20.36
N LEU A 391 -27.55 -14.50 -21.43
CA LEU A 391 -26.93 -15.78 -21.77
C LEU A 391 -25.69 -16.03 -20.92
N GLY A 392 -25.15 -17.25 -21.02
CA GLY A 392 -23.95 -17.67 -20.33
C GLY A 392 -24.25 -18.49 -19.07
N ASP A 393 -23.20 -19.11 -18.56
CA ASP A 393 -23.26 -20.04 -17.45
C ASP A 393 -22.03 -19.89 -16.53
N HIS A 394 -22.07 -20.54 -15.37
CA HIS A 394 -20.98 -20.60 -14.41
C HIS A 394 -20.71 -22.05 -14.03
N VAL A 395 -19.43 -22.40 -13.94
CA VAL A 395 -18.96 -23.68 -13.44
C VAL A 395 -17.82 -23.45 -12.45
N PHE A 396 -17.96 -24.03 -11.26
CA PHE A 396 -16.92 -24.16 -10.25
C PHE A 396 -16.56 -25.64 -10.16
N ASN A 397 -15.31 -25.98 -10.45
CA ASN A 397 -14.83 -27.35 -10.50
C ASN A 397 -13.66 -27.54 -9.54
N THR A 398 -13.83 -28.43 -8.56
CA THR A 398 -12.78 -28.77 -7.59
C THR A 398 -12.30 -27.53 -6.84
N CYS A 399 -13.24 -26.88 -6.14
CA CYS A 399 -12.98 -25.64 -5.39
C CYS A 399 -13.33 -25.79 -3.91
N TYR A 400 -12.61 -25.07 -3.07
CA TYR A 400 -12.95 -24.90 -1.65
C TYR A 400 -13.62 -23.55 -1.45
N ILE A 401 -14.89 -23.54 -1.01
CA ILE A 401 -15.71 -22.33 -0.96
C ILE A 401 -16.35 -22.17 0.42
N LYS A 402 -16.18 -21.00 1.05
CA LYS A 402 -16.96 -20.61 2.23
C LYS A 402 -18.22 -19.87 1.80
N SER A 403 -19.38 -20.48 1.98
CA SER A 403 -20.66 -19.89 1.56
C SER A 403 -21.87 -20.32 2.37
N ASP A 404 -22.90 -19.47 2.37
CA ASP A 404 -24.27 -19.84 2.75
C ASP A 404 -25.12 -20.29 1.56
N GLN A 405 -24.79 -19.88 0.32
CA GLN A 405 -25.52 -20.23 -0.90
C GLN A 405 -25.62 -21.74 -1.12
N ASP A 406 -26.74 -22.20 -1.71
CA ASP A 406 -26.89 -23.61 -2.08
C ASP A 406 -26.00 -23.94 -3.29
N LEU A 407 -25.01 -24.81 -3.07
CA LEU A 407 -24.04 -25.25 -4.08
C LEU A 407 -24.28 -26.72 -4.48
N SER A 408 -25.50 -27.24 -4.31
CA SER A 408 -25.83 -28.66 -4.58
C SER A 408 -26.03 -28.99 -6.06
N ASN A 409 -26.20 -27.99 -6.93
CA ASN A 409 -26.34 -28.22 -8.37
C ASN A 409 -24.99 -28.63 -8.97
N THR A 410 -24.81 -29.93 -9.19
CA THR A 410 -23.56 -30.52 -9.69
C THR A 410 -23.25 -30.19 -11.15
N SER A 411 -24.13 -29.50 -11.88
CA SER A 411 -23.81 -28.94 -13.20
C SER A 411 -23.03 -27.63 -13.09
N HIS A 412 -23.25 -26.85 -12.03
CA HIS A 412 -22.50 -25.61 -11.76
C HIS A 412 -21.41 -25.77 -10.70
N TYR A 413 -21.54 -26.75 -9.80
CA TYR A 413 -20.63 -26.95 -8.66
C TYR A 413 -20.14 -28.40 -8.65
N ILE A 414 -19.09 -28.67 -9.42
CA ILE A 414 -18.49 -29.99 -9.60
C ILE A 414 -17.40 -30.17 -8.55
N SER A 415 -17.50 -31.21 -7.71
CA SER A 415 -16.49 -31.52 -6.69
C SER A 415 -16.14 -30.34 -5.76
N VAL A 416 -17.12 -29.47 -5.47
CA VAL A 416 -16.94 -28.32 -4.58
C VAL A 416 -17.01 -28.76 -3.12
N VAL A 417 -16.02 -28.37 -2.33
CA VAL A 417 -16.01 -28.57 -0.88
C VAL A 417 -16.48 -27.27 -0.21
N LYS A 418 -17.70 -27.32 0.33
CA LYS A 418 -18.34 -26.18 0.99
C LYS A 418 -18.02 -26.13 2.49
N ASN A 419 -17.63 -24.97 3.00
CA ASN A 419 -17.48 -24.67 4.44
C ASN A 419 -16.49 -25.56 5.21
N VAL A 420 -15.48 -26.11 4.52
CA VAL A 420 -14.33 -26.75 5.15
C VAL A 420 -13.17 -25.77 5.10
N PHE A 421 -12.53 -25.53 6.24
CA PHE A 421 -11.41 -24.58 6.33
C PHE A 421 -10.20 -25.12 5.54
N PRO A 422 -9.56 -24.33 4.67
CA PRO A 422 -8.39 -24.77 3.90
C PRO A 422 -7.15 -25.08 4.74
N ILE A 423 -7.07 -24.61 5.99
CA ILE A 423 -5.90 -24.73 6.87
C ILE A 423 -4.65 -24.12 6.21
N PHE A 424 -4.57 -22.79 6.27
CA PHE A 424 -3.38 -22.04 5.90
C PHE A 424 -2.33 -22.07 7.02
N VAL A 425 -1.06 -21.83 6.69
CA VAL A 425 0.05 -21.72 7.67
C VAL A 425 -0.22 -20.59 8.66
N ASP A 426 -0.47 -19.37 8.17
CA ASP A 426 -0.84 -18.22 9.02
C ASP A 426 -1.62 -17.14 8.25
N ALA A 427 -2.94 -17.35 8.11
CA ALA A 427 -3.82 -16.41 7.43
C ALA A 427 -3.86 -15.01 8.04
N ASN A 428 -3.56 -14.85 9.34
CA ASN A 428 -3.56 -13.53 9.99
C ASN A 428 -2.35 -12.69 9.57
N ASN A 429 -1.24 -13.35 9.27
CA ASN A 429 -0.02 -12.74 8.74
C ASN A 429 0.06 -12.84 7.20
N GLN A 430 -1.06 -13.16 6.54
CA GLN A 430 -1.16 -13.29 5.10
C GLN A 430 -0.27 -14.40 4.49
N ASP A 431 0.10 -15.39 5.29
CA ASP A 431 0.74 -16.61 4.83
C ASP A 431 -0.32 -17.66 4.50
N TYR A 432 -0.65 -17.73 3.21
CA TYR A 432 -1.66 -18.61 2.66
C TYR A 432 -1.11 -19.90 2.07
N HIS A 433 0.16 -20.25 2.34
CA HIS A 433 0.65 -21.59 2.06
C HIS A 433 -0.21 -22.61 2.81
N LEU A 434 -0.35 -23.81 2.24
CA LEU A 434 -1.14 -24.86 2.84
C LEU A 434 -0.43 -25.42 4.07
N GLY A 435 -1.16 -25.62 5.16
CA GLY A 435 -0.65 -26.31 6.34
C GLY A 435 -0.53 -27.82 6.10
N SER A 436 0.27 -28.49 6.91
CA SER A 436 0.55 -29.94 6.78
C SER A 436 -0.70 -30.84 6.88
N ASN A 437 -1.79 -30.37 7.47
CA ASN A 437 -3.06 -31.12 7.54
C ASN A 437 -4.14 -30.52 6.64
N SER A 438 -3.77 -29.65 5.70
CA SER A 438 -4.73 -29.01 4.79
C SER A 438 -5.50 -30.03 3.95
N PRO A 439 -6.84 -29.92 3.89
CA PRO A 439 -7.66 -30.77 3.04
C PRO A 439 -7.58 -30.38 1.54
N CYS A 440 -6.90 -29.28 1.21
CA CYS A 440 -6.66 -28.86 -0.17
C CYS A 440 -5.49 -29.59 -0.82
N ARG A 441 -4.67 -30.31 -0.02
CA ARG A 441 -3.50 -31.05 -0.48
C ARG A 441 -3.88 -32.29 -1.28
N ASP A 442 -3.19 -32.57 -2.38
CA ASP A 442 -3.35 -33.74 -3.26
C ASP A 442 -4.81 -33.99 -3.69
N ASN A 443 -5.61 -32.92 -3.83
CA ASN A 443 -7.05 -33.01 -4.11
C ASN A 443 -7.48 -32.22 -5.35
N GLY A 444 -6.54 -31.60 -6.07
CA GLY A 444 -6.82 -30.90 -7.32
C GLY A 444 -7.16 -31.84 -8.45
N ASN A 445 -7.94 -31.33 -9.40
CA ASN A 445 -8.30 -32.05 -10.61
C ASN A 445 -7.15 -31.95 -11.62
N VAL A 446 -6.57 -33.11 -11.94
CA VAL A 446 -5.41 -33.26 -12.84
C VAL A 446 -5.64 -32.73 -14.26
N LEU A 447 -6.91 -32.60 -14.71
CA LEU A 447 -7.22 -32.02 -16.02
C LEU A 447 -6.94 -30.52 -16.09
N PHE A 448 -6.94 -29.83 -14.95
CA PHE A 448 -6.62 -28.40 -14.86
C PHE A 448 -5.25 -28.14 -14.26
N ARG A 449 -4.42 -29.19 -14.12
CA ARG A 449 -3.07 -29.07 -13.56
C ARG A 449 -2.22 -28.10 -14.39
N ILE A 450 -1.50 -27.24 -13.69
CA ILE A 450 -0.38 -26.45 -14.21
C ILE A 450 0.93 -27.00 -13.65
N ASP A 451 2.07 -26.64 -14.24
CA ASP A 451 3.37 -27.23 -13.87
C ASP A 451 3.97 -26.63 -12.59
N PHE A 452 3.69 -25.37 -12.29
CA PHE A 452 4.30 -24.63 -11.21
C PHE A 452 3.25 -23.96 -10.32
N ASP A 453 3.58 -23.83 -9.04
CA ASP A 453 2.81 -23.05 -8.09
C ASP A 453 3.28 -21.58 -8.06
N LEU A 454 2.73 -20.77 -7.15
CA LEU A 454 2.98 -19.32 -7.11
C LEU A 454 4.38 -18.96 -6.60
N ASP A 455 5.06 -19.90 -5.95
CA ASP A 455 6.46 -19.80 -5.57
C ASP A 455 7.39 -20.40 -6.64
N HIS A 456 6.80 -20.83 -7.77
CA HIS A 456 7.46 -21.54 -8.86
C HIS A 456 8.09 -22.86 -8.45
N ALA A 457 7.53 -23.49 -7.41
CA ALA A 457 7.80 -24.88 -7.08
C ALA A 457 6.98 -25.79 -7.99
N SER A 458 7.57 -26.93 -8.39
CA SER A 458 6.88 -27.86 -9.31
C SER A 458 5.73 -28.57 -8.62
N ARG A 459 4.55 -28.53 -9.21
CA ARG A 459 3.40 -29.30 -8.74
C ARG A 459 3.60 -30.78 -8.97
N ASP A 460 3.13 -31.60 -8.04
CA ASP A 460 3.19 -33.04 -8.16
C ASP A 460 2.18 -33.57 -9.20
N VAL A 461 1.93 -34.88 -9.22
CA VAL A 461 0.99 -35.49 -10.19
C VAL A 461 -0.46 -35.15 -9.88
N ILE A 462 -0.83 -34.99 -8.61
CA ILE A 462 -2.18 -34.68 -8.14
C ILE A 462 -2.09 -33.32 -7.44
N PRO A 463 -2.23 -32.21 -8.18
CA PRO A 463 -1.84 -30.91 -7.66
C PRO A 463 -2.71 -30.50 -6.45
N ASP A 464 -2.18 -29.62 -5.63
CA ASP A 464 -2.94 -28.99 -4.56
C ASP A 464 -3.97 -27.99 -5.13
N ILE A 465 -5.13 -27.88 -4.46
CA ILE A 465 -6.14 -26.87 -4.80
C ILE A 465 -5.64 -25.51 -4.29
N GLY A 466 -5.77 -24.47 -5.12
CA GLY A 466 -5.26 -23.13 -4.86
C GLY A 466 -3.94 -22.86 -5.58
N CYS A 467 -3.31 -21.76 -5.22
CA CYS A 467 -2.14 -21.24 -5.95
C CYS A 467 -0.78 -21.73 -5.41
N PHE A 468 -0.77 -22.44 -4.28
CA PHE A 468 0.43 -23.04 -3.70
C PHE A 468 0.40 -24.55 -3.79
N GLU A 469 1.58 -25.16 -3.76
CA GLU A 469 1.80 -26.59 -3.62
C GLU A 469 2.51 -26.88 -2.29
N PHE A 470 2.08 -27.91 -1.59
CA PHE A 470 2.74 -28.42 -0.40
C PHE A 470 3.78 -29.49 -0.77
N HIS A 471 4.96 -29.43 -0.14
CA HIS A 471 6.07 -30.36 -0.36
C HIS A 471 6.49 -31.14 0.88
#